data_AF-A0A430S6F1-F1
#
_entry.id   AF-A0A430S6F1-F1
#
_cell.length_a   1.000
_cell.length_b   1.000
_cell.length_c   1.000
_cell.angle_alpha   90.00
_cell.angle_beta   90.00
_cell.angle_gamma   90.00
#
_symmetry.space_group_name_H-M   'P 1'
#
loop_
_entity.id
_entity.type
_entity.pdbx_description
1 polymer ?
#
loop_
_entity_poly.entity_id
_entity_poly.type
_entity_poly.pdbx_seq_one_letter_code
_entity_poly.pdbx_strand_id
1 'polypeptide(L)'
;MGTNRRKDMGTNQGPFDPNVLPDNPALPRDPSQRAFILKIAPLARKVQVLTGIPASVGIAQAIHETGWGTSGMYRDLKNLYGFKTEGRCDGSDRSDGTKPLEVPWTSQYRPVNEPCPYFRKYASEYDSILDWALRFYRCALYSCPYKGKPDLVVLHALSYRQNWLAFLNAGALHSYNPLPGDPESRQYTEKIINLIRSYQLYRYDVPVQYWKLREDVSKVVPVA
;
A
#
# COMPACT_ATOMS: atom_id res chain seq x y z
N MET A 1 17.23 3.30 55.51
CA MET A 1 16.10 4.19 55.21
C MET A 1 16.00 4.38 53.70
N GLY A 2 14.89 3.96 53.09
CA GLY A 2 14.31 4.54 51.87
C GLY A 2 14.96 4.28 50.51
N THR A 3 14.87 3.06 49.97
CA THR A 3 14.98 2.82 48.52
C THR A 3 13.75 3.40 47.80
N ASN A 4 13.91 4.43 46.98
CA ASN A 4 12.80 5.05 46.27
C ASN A 4 12.50 4.28 44.97
N ARG A 5 11.63 3.25 45.08
CA ARG A 5 10.90 2.65 43.96
C ARG A 5 9.95 3.70 43.37
N ARG A 6 10.17 4.13 42.13
CA ARG A 6 9.09 4.60 41.24
C ARG A 6 8.67 3.38 40.42
N LYS A 7 7.74 2.57 40.92
CA LYS A 7 6.29 2.60 40.59
C LYS A 7 6.04 2.57 39.09
N ASP A 8 5.87 1.34 38.60
CA ASP A 8 4.82 0.90 37.68
C ASP A 8 4.04 2.01 36.95
N MET A 9 4.27 2.12 35.64
CA MET A 9 3.20 2.46 34.70
C MET A 9 2.96 1.24 33.83
N GLY A 10 1.89 0.54 34.17
CA GLY A 10 1.54 -0.78 33.68
C GLY A 10 1.36 -0.83 32.17
N THR A 11 1.86 -1.92 31.62
CA THR A 11 1.42 -2.55 30.39
C THR A 11 -0.06 -2.90 30.52
N ASN A 12 -0.95 -1.96 30.24
CA ASN A 12 -2.37 -2.24 30.07
C ASN A 12 -2.73 -1.88 28.63
N GLN A 13 -2.38 -2.78 27.69
CA GLN A 13 -2.85 -2.67 26.32
C GLN A 13 -3.97 -3.68 26.15
N GLY A 14 -5.20 -3.18 25.97
CA GLY A 14 -6.32 -3.98 25.48
C GLY A 14 -6.02 -4.60 24.11
N PRO A 15 -6.98 -5.30 23.49
CA PRO A 15 -6.76 -5.90 22.17
C PRO A 15 -6.29 -4.84 21.17
N PHE A 16 -5.32 -5.21 20.32
CA PHE A 16 -4.84 -4.31 19.27
C PHE A 16 -6.00 -3.82 18.41
N ASP A 17 -6.17 -2.49 18.34
CA ASP A 17 -7.14 -1.84 17.47
C ASP A 17 -6.40 -1.08 16.35
N PRO A 18 -6.56 -1.46 15.07
CA PRO A 18 -5.95 -0.74 13.95
C PRO A 18 -6.47 0.69 13.80
N ASN A 19 -7.62 1.05 14.38
CA ASN A 19 -8.17 2.41 14.37
C ASN A 19 -7.52 3.33 15.41
N VAL A 20 -6.95 2.78 16.48
CA VAL A 20 -6.22 3.56 17.48
C VAL A 20 -4.83 3.85 16.92
N LEU A 21 -4.62 5.10 16.51
CA LEU A 21 -3.36 5.55 15.93
C LEU A 21 -2.33 5.81 17.04
N PRO A 22 -1.06 5.41 16.84
CA PRO A 22 0.02 5.79 17.74
C PRO A 22 0.31 7.29 17.61
N ASP A 23 0.87 7.88 18.66
CA ASP A 23 1.34 9.26 18.59
C ASP A 23 2.43 9.40 17.51
N ASN A 24 2.29 10.44 16.68
CA ASN A 24 3.23 10.76 15.63
C ASN A 24 3.57 12.26 15.66
N PRO A 25 4.67 12.65 16.33
CA PRO A 25 5.09 14.05 16.42
C PRO A 25 5.62 14.61 15.10
N ALA A 26 5.89 13.76 14.10
CA ALA A 26 6.41 14.14 12.79
C ALA A 26 5.30 14.38 11.75
N LEU A 27 4.03 14.46 12.16
CA LEU A 27 2.95 14.85 11.25
C LEU A 27 3.21 16.22 10.61
N PRO A 28 2.79 16.44 9.36
CA PRO A 28 2.91 17.73 8.69
C PRO A 28 2.31 18.86 9.52
N ARG A 29 2.93 20.05 9.45
CA ARG A 29 2.37 21.27 10.05
C ARG A 29 1.15 21.77 9.29
N ASP A 30 1.11 21.53 7.98
CA ASP A 30 -0.04 21.86 7.15
C ASP A 30 -1.27 21.04 7.59
N PRO A 31 -2.39 21.69 7.98
CA PRO A 31 -3.57 20.99 8.47
C PRO A 31 -4.18 20.00 7.47
N SER A 32 -4.14 20.30 6.17
CA SER A 32 -4.74 19.45 5.14
C SER A 32 -3.92 18.17 4.92
N GLN A 33 -2.59 18.30 4.87
CA GLN A 33 -1.66 17.18 4.78
C GLN A 33 -1.74 16.28 6.02
N ARG A 34 -1.84 16.88 7.20
CA ARG A 34 -2.06 16.17 8.47
C ARG A 34 -3.38 15.41 8.45
N ALA A 35 -4.47 16.06 8.05
CA ALA A 35 -5.78 15.43 7.97
C ALA A 35 -5.80 14.26 6.98
N PHE A 36 -5.09 14.38 5.85
CA PHE A 36 -4.94 13.28 4.89
C PHE A 36 -4.28 12.05 5.51
N ILE A 37 -3.13 12.21 6.20
CA ILE A 37 -2.47 11.08 6.87
C ILE A 37 -3.39 10.45 7.91
N LEU A 38 -4.04 11.26 8.76
CA LEU A 38 -4.92 10.76 9.82
C LEU A 38 -6.16 10.03 9.27
N LYS A 39 -6.64 10.41 8.08
CA LYS A 39 -7.72 9.73 7.37
C LYS A 39 -7.28 8.36 6.81
N ILE A 40 -6.10 8.29 6.21
CA ILE A 40 -5.62 7.08 5.51
C ILE A 40 -4.97 6.06 6.46
N ALA A 41 -4.27 6.51 7.49
CA ALA A 41 -3.54 5.65 8.42
C ALA A 41 -4.34 4.49 9.02
N PRO A 42 -5.58 4.68 9.54
CA PRO A 42 -6.34 3.56 10.11
C PRO A 42 -6.76 2.54 9.04
N LEU A 43 -7.00 2.98 7.80
CA LEU A 43 -7.35 2.10 6.68
C LEU A 43 -6.13 1.29 6.22
N ALA A 44 -4.96 1.95 6.09
CA ALA A 44 -3.71 1.28 5.77
C ALA A 44 -3.31 0.25 6.83
N ARG A 45 -3.52 0.55 8.12
CA ARG A 45 -3.32 -0.40 9.22
C ARG A 45 -4.22 -1.63 9.12
N LYS A 46 -5.52 -1.43 8.81
CA LYS A 46 -6.44 -2.56 8.57
C LYS A 46 -5.97 -3.42 7.40
N VAL A 47 -5.52 -2.80 6.31
CA VAL A 47 -5.00 -3.55 5.15
C VAL A 47 -3.70 -4.27 5.50
N GLN A 48 -2.80 -3.69 6.28
CA GLN A 48 -1.59 -4.38 6.76
C GLN A 48 -1.93 -5.57 7.66
N VAL A 49 -2.95 -5.48 8.52
CA VAL A 49 -3.41 -6.65 9.29
C VAL A 49 -3.79 -7.80 8.36
N LEU A 50 -4.47 -7.51 7.25
CA LEU A 50 -4.99 -8.51 6.32
C LEU A 50 -4.00 -9.01 5.28
N THR A 51 -2.95 -8.24 5.01
CA THR A 51 -2.00 -8.54 3.91
C THR A 51 -0.56 -8.63 4.38
N GLY A 52 -0.18 -7.92 5.44
CA GLY A 52 1.20 -7.76 5.88
C GLY A 52 2.00 -6.75 5.05
N ILE A 53 1.39 -6.10 4.04
CA ILE A 53 2.05 -5.00 3.32
C ILE A 53 2.16 -3.78 4.25
N PRO A 54 3.34 -3.16 4.42
CA PRO A 54 3.53 -2.06 5.38
C PRO A 54 2.57 -0.89 5.17
N ALA A 55 1.87 -0.49 6.24
CA ALA A 55 0.96 0.65 6.22
C ALA A 55 1.71 1.94 5.86
N SER A 56 2.96 2.09 6.31
CA SER A 56 3.83 3.23 6.00
C SER A 56 4.06 3.40 4.50
N VAL A 57 4.27 2.30 3.77
CA VAL A 57 4.44 2.31 2.32
C VAL A 57 3.13 2.70 1.63
N GLY A 58 2.01 2.15 2.08
CA GLY A 58 0.69 2.46 1.52
C GLY A 58 0.31 3.94 1.71
N ILE A 59 0.59 4.50 2.88
CA ILE A 59 0.36 5.94 3.18
C ILE A 59 1.28 6.81 2.33
N ALA A 60 2.57 6.46 2.22
CA ALA A 60 3.55 7.23 1.46
C ALA A 60 3.24 7.25 -0.04
N GLN A 61 2.87 6.10 -0.64
CA GLN A 61 2.42 6.07 -2.03
C GLN A 61 1.13 6.87 -2.18
N ALA A 62 0.14 6.73 -1.30
CA ALA A 62 -1.08 7.52 -1.37
C ALA A 62 -0.82 9.05 -1.31
N ILE A 63 0.12 9.50 -0.48
CA ILE A 63 0.55 10.92 -0.45
C ILE A 63 1.08 11.35 -1.82
N HIS A 64 1.99 10.55 -2.39
CA HIS A 64 2.65 10.87 -3.66
C HIS A 64 1.66 10.87 -4.84
N GLU A 65 0.89 9.80 -5.00
CA GLU A 65 0.01 9.57 -6.14
C GLU A 65 -1.18 10.53 -6.19
N THR A 66 -1.62 11.04 -5.02
CA THR A 66 -2.78 11.94 -4.93
C THR A 66 -2.42 13.40 -4.74
N GLY A 67 -1.13 13.71 -4.53
CA GLY A 67 -0.70 15.02 -4.09
C GLY A 67 -1.41 15.44 -2.80
N TRP A 68 -1.30 14.63 -1.75
CA TRP A 68 -1.97 14.86 -0.45
C TRP A 68 -3.51 14.90 -0.51
N GLY A 69 -4.11 14.10 -1.39
CA GLY A 69 -5.56 14.00 -1.54
C GLY A 69 -6.19 15.13 -2.38
N THR A 70 -5.38 15.88 -3.13
CA THR A 70 -5.88 17.01 -3.94
C THR A 70 -6.25 16.62 -5.37
N SER A 71 -5.78 15.46 -5.86
CA SER A 71 -6.04 15.02 -7.24
C SER A 71 -7.53 14.77 -7.50
N GLY A 72 -8.01 15.19 -8.67
CA GLY A 72 -9.40 14.94 -9.10
C GLY A 72 -9.75 13.45 -9.14
N MET A 73 -8.81 12.63 -9.62
CA MET A 73 -8.95 11.17 -9.63
C MET A 73 -9.23 10.58 -8.25
N TYR A 74 -8.52 11.02 -7.20
CA TYR A 74 -8.80 10.58 -5.84
C TYR A 74 -10.19 11.05 -5.38
N ARG A 75 -10.51 12.33 -5.58
CA ARG A 75 -11.78 12.91 -5.09
C ARG A 75 -13.01 12.28 -5.74
N ASP A 76 -12.93 12.00 -7.04
CA ASP A 76 -14.09 11.57 -7.83
C ASP A 76 -14.25 10.04 -7.84
N LEU A 77 -13.13 9.31 -7.75
CA LEU A 77 -13.10 7.84 -7.92
C LEU A 77 -12.65 7.08 -6.67
N LYS A 78 -12.20 7.77 -5.62
CA LYS A 78 -11.54 7.19 -4.44
C LYS A 78 -10.33 6.33 -4.80
N ASN A 79 -9.70 6.61 -5.95
CA ASN A 79 -8.56 5.87 -6.47
C ASN A 79 -7.26 6.51 -5.99
N LEU A 80 -6.70 5.97 -4.92
CA LEU A 80 -5.51 6.51 -4.26
C LEU A 80 -4.21 6.23 -5.05
N TYR A 81 -4.20 5.23 -5.94
CA TYR A 81 -2.98 4.69 -6.53
C TYR A 81 -2.97 4.71 -8.07
N GLY A 82 -3.95 5.38 -8.69
CA GLY A 82 -4.01 5.55 -10.14
C GLY A 82 -4.22 4.26 -10.94
N PHE A 83 -4.83 3.23 -10.34
CA PHE A 83 -5.05 1.97 -11.04
C PHE A 83 -6.07 2.13 -12.16
N LYS A 84 -5.74 1.59 -13.33
CA LYS A 84 -6.60 1.59 -14.52
C LYS A 84 -7.57 0.40 -14.49
N THR A 85 -8.72 0.55 -15.13
CA THR A 85 -9.67 -0.56 -15.32
C THR A 85 -9.08 -1.60 -16.27
N GLU A 86 -9.46 -2.87 -16.10
CA GLU A 86 -9.09 -3.97 -17.02
C GLU A 86 -10.01 -4.05 -18.25
N GLY A 87 -11.03 -3.18 -18.28
CA GLY A 87 -12.18 -3.25 -19.17
C GLY A 87 -11.99 -2.75 -20.59
N ARG A 88 -13.07 -2.86 -21.38
CA ARG A 88 -13.11 -2.27 -22.73
C ARG A 88 -13.09 -0.74 -22.63
N CYS A 89 -12.29 -0.09 -23.46
CA CYS A 89 -12.21 1.36 -23.53
C CYS A 89 -13.43 2.02 -24.21
N ASP A 90 -14.55 1.29 -24.32
CA ASP A 90 -15.85 1.80 -24.81
C ASP A 90 -16.68 2.45 -23.69
N GLY A 91 -16.12 2.54 -22.47
CA GLY A 91 -16.77 3.19 -21.34
C GLY A 91 -17.89 2.37 -20.70
N SER A 92 -18.02 1.08 -21.03
CA SER A 92 -18.95 0.14 -20.38
C SER A 92 -18.43 -0.37 -19.02
N ASP A 93 -17.11 -0.44 -18.84
CA ASP A 93 -16.45 -0.83 -17.59
C ASP A 93 -16.08 0.42 -16.76
N ARG A 94 -17.04 0.94 -15.97
CA ARG A 94 -16.84 2.15 -15.13
C ARG A 94 -16.61 1.86 -13.65
N SER A 95 -16.60 0.60 -13.25
CA SER A 95 -16.42 0.19 -11.86
C SER A 95 -15.63 -1.08 -11.78
N ASP A 96 -14.34 -0.96 -11.45
CA ASP A 96 -13.57 -2.11 -11.04
C ASP A 96 -13.12 -1.90 -9.60
N GLY A 97 -13.90 -2.44 -8.68
CA GLY A 97 -13.63 -2.38 -7.24
C GLY A 97 -12.50 -3.34 -6.86
N THR A 98 -12.51 -3.82 -5.62
CA THR A 98 -11.57 -4.87 -5.20
C THR A 98 -11.90 -6.18 -5.91
N LYS A 99 -10.95 -6.73 -6.67
CA LYS A 99 -11.06 -8.10 -7.20
C LYS A 99 -10.46 -9.14 -6.25
N PRO A 100 -10.91 -10.40 -6.28
CA PRO A 100 -10.20 -11.52 -5.66
C PRO A 100 -8.74 -11.60 -6.12
N LEU A 101 -7.88 -12.25 -5.33
CA LEU A 101 -6.46 -12.36 -5.63
C LEU A 101 -6.20 -13.23 -6.87
N GLU A 102 -7.06 -14.21 -7.11
CA GLU A 102 -6.98 -15.18 -8.20
C GLU A 102 -7.28 -14.58 -9.57
N VAL A 103 -7.82 -13.35 -9.62
CA VAL A 103 -8.01 -12.62 -10.87
C VAL A 103 -6.67 -11.97 -11.24
N PRO A 104 -5.99 -12.40 -12.32
CA PRO A 104 -4.73 -11.80 -12.72
C PRO A 104 -4.92 -10.31 -13.01
N TRP A 105 -3.97 -9.48 -12.60
CA TRP A 105 -3.97 -8.06 -12.95
C TRP A 105 -3.68 -7.93 -14.44
N THR A 106 -4.69 -7.68 -15.25
CA THR A 106 -4.51 -7.54 -16.71
C THR A 106 -4.68 -6.07 -17.09
N SER A 107 -3.58 -5.33 -17.24
CA SER A 107 -3.60 -4.27 -18.24
C SER A 107 -3.60 -4.99 -19.58
N GLN A 108 -4.77 -5.30 -20.14
CA GLN A 108 -4.79 -6.00 -21.42
C GLN A 108 -4.01 -5.20 -22.45
N TYR A 109 -2.99 -5.86 -22.99
CA TYR A 109 -2.19 -5.44 -24.12
C TYR A 109 -3.15 -5.15 -25.29
N ARG A 110 -3.45 -3.87 -25.53
CA ARG A 110 -3.99 -3.43 -26.81
C ARG A 110 -2.85 -2.86 -27.66
N PRO A 111 -2.92 -2.98 -29.00
CA PRO A 111 -2.02 -2.25 -29.88
C PRO A 111 -2.01 -0.76 -29.52
N VAL A 112 -0.82 -0.16 -29.65
CA VAL A 112 -0.32 1.11 -29.09
C VAL A 112 -1.18 2.36 -29.37
N ASN A 113 -2.28 2.23 -30.12
CA ASN A 113 -2.95 3.35 -30.74
C ASN A 113 -4.09 3.96 -29.91
N GLU A 114 -4.53 3.32 -28.82
CA GLU A 114 -5.56 3.90 -27.92
C GLU A 114 -5.31 3.52 -26.44
N PRO A 115 -4.64 4.38 -25.65
CA PRO A 115 -4.51 4.16 -24.21
C PRO A 115 -5.90 4.19 -23.57
N CYS A 116 -6.27 3.14 -22.83
CA CYS A 116 -7.49 3.17 -22.03
C CYS A 116 -7.39 4.29 -20.99
N PRO A 117 -8.23 5.35 -21.05
CA PRO A 117 -8.15 6.47 -20.13
C PRO A 117 -8.90 6.21 -18.81
N TYR A 118 -9.55 5.05 -18.66
CA TYR A 118 -10.45 4.78 -17.54
C TYR A 118 -9.68 4.27 -16.32
N PHE A 119 -9.93 4.93 -15.21
CA PHE A 119 -9.39 4.59 -13.89
C PHE A 119 -10.43 3.79 -13.10
N ARG A 120 -9.94 2.87 -12.27
CA ARG A 120 -10.78 2.14 -11.31
C ARG A 120 -11.52 3.13 -10.42
N LYS A 121 -12.78 2.84 -10.13
CA LYS A 121 -13.61 3.55 -9.17
C LYS A 121 -13.90 2.62 -7.99
N TYR A 122 -13.63 3.10 -6.79
CA TYR A 122 -13.79 2.32 -5.56
C TYR A 122 -14.96 2.82 -4.73
N ALA A 123 -15.62 1.92 -4.00
CA ALA A 123 -16.68 2.28 -3.08
C ALA A 123 -16.14 3.04 -1.86
N SER A 124 -14.91 2.74 -1.43
CA SER A 124 -14.21 3.40 -0.34
C SER A 124 -12.70 3.51 -0.58
N GLU A 125 -12.01 4.39 0.16
CA GLU A 125 -10.55 4.42 0.21
C GLU A 125 -9.96 3.10 0.72
N TYR A 126 -10.66 2.41 1.62
CA TYR A 126 -10.25 1.10 2.10
C TYR A 126 -10.16 0.09 0.95
N ASP A 127 -11.14 0.08 0.05
CA ASP A 127 -11.14 -0.79 -1.13
C ASP A 127 -9.97 -0.47 -2.07
N SER A 128 -9.65 0.82 -2.24
CA SER A 128 -8.49 1.24 -3.04
C SER A 128 -7.16 0.78 -2.42
N ILE A 129 -7.00 0.88 -1.10
CA ILE A 129 -5.79 0.42 -0.38
C ILE A 129 -5.69 -1.10 -0.39
N LEU A 130 -6.80 -1.81 -0.22
CA LEU A 130 -6.82 -3.27 -0.26
C LEU A 130 -6.44 -3.77 -1.66
N ASP A 131 -7.00 -3.17 -2.72
CA ASP A 131 -6.65 -3.57 -4.08
C ASP A 131 -5.18 -3.27 -4.42
N TRP A 132 -4.65 -2.14 -3.93
CA TRP A 132 -3.22 -1.82 -3.99
C TRP A 132 -2.34 -2.86 -3.30
N ALA A 133 -2.67 -3.26 -2.08
CA ALA A 133 -1.90 -4.28 -1.35
C ALA A 133 -1.99 -5.65 -2.04
N LEU A 134 -3.15 -6.02 -2.59
CA LEU A 134 -3.34 -7.28 -3.33
C LEU A 134 -2.56 -7.29 -4.65
N ARG A 135 -2.26 -6.13 -5.26
CA ARG A 135 -1.44 -6.06 -6.48
C ARG A 135 -0.08 -6.75 -6.29
N PHE A 136 0.59 -6.59 -5.16
CA PHE A 136 1.90 -7.24 -4.92
C PHE A 136 1.80 -8.77 -5.03
N TYR A 137 0.74 -9.36 -4.48
CA TYR A 137 0.49 -10.79 -4.55
C TYR A 137 0.10 -11.25 -5.95
N ARG A 138 -0.72 -10.45 -6.67
CA ARG A 138 -1.03 -10.73 -8.09
C ARG A 138 0.22 -10.71 -8.95
N CYS A 139 1.12 -9.73 -8.75
CA CYS A 139 2.41 -9.68 -9.45
C CYS A 139 3.25 -10.93 -9.15
N ALA A 140 3.34 -11.32 -7.87
CA ALA A 140 4.07 -12.50 -7.44
C ALA A 140 3.52 -13.81 -8.03
N LEU A 141 2.23 -13.89 -8.36
CA LEU A 141 1.61 -15.08 -8.95
C LEU A 141 1.64 -15.08 -10.50
N TYR A 142 1.45 -13.93 -11.15
CA TYR A 142 1.09 -13.87 -12.58
C TYR A 142 1.96 -12.95 -13.46
N SER A 143 2.82 -12.11 -12.86
CA SER A 143 3.55 -10.92 -13.41
C SER A 143 2.79 -9.59 -13.33
N CYS A 144 3.57 -8.50 -13.32
CA CYS A 144 3.10 -7.13 -13.51
C CYS A 144 4.03 -6.38 -14.48
N PRO A 145 3.52 -5.67 -15.51
CA PRO A 145 2.13 -5.56 -15.96
C PRO A 145 1.67 -6.71 -16.89
N TYR A 146 2.56 -7.64 -17.25
CA TYR A 146 2.31 -8.63 -18.31
C TYR A 146 1.76 -9.95 -17.77
N LYS A 147 0.94 -10.65 -18.54
CA LYS A 147 0.43 -11.97 -18.15
C LYS A 147 1.48 -13.05 -18.45
N GLY A 148 1.71 -13.97 -17.50
CA GLY A 148 2.18 -15.33 -17.84
C GLY A 148 3.36 -15.88 -17.05
N LYS A 149 4.00 -15.11 -16.16
CA LYS A 149 5.07 -15.61 -15.26
C LYS A 149 5.13 -14.81 -13.95
N PRO A 150 5.31 -15.45 -12.78
CA PRO A 150 5.59 -14.77 -11.51
C PRO A 150 6.62 -13.63 -11.60
N ASP A 151 6.34 -12.51 -10.96
CA ASP A 151 7.36 -11.49 -10.68
C ASP A 151 8.18 -11.91 -9.46
N LEU A 152 9.34 -12.50 -9.72
CA LEU A 152 10.23 -13.04 -8.68
C LEU A 152 10.84 -11.94 -7.80
N VAL A 153 10.96 -10.70 -8.28
CA VAL A 153 11.47 -9.58 -7.48
C VAL A 153 10.42 -9.16 -6.45
N VAL A 154 9.16 -9.02 -6.87
CA VAL A 154 8.06 -8.77 -5.91
C VAL A 154 7.89 -9.93 -4.94
N LEU A 155 7.94 -11.18 -5.43
CA LEU A 155 7.85 -12.36 -4.56
C LEU A 155 8.96 -12.39 -3.51
N HIS A 156 10.20 -12.12 -3.91
CA HIS A 156 11.33 -11.99 -2.98
C HIS A 156 11.09 -10.85 -1.97
N ALA A 157 10.65 -9.68 -2.44
CA ALA A 157 10.39 -8.54 -1.58
C ALA A 157 9.30 -8.82 -0.53
N LEU A 158 8.24 -9.57 -0.88
CA LEU A 158 7.17 -9.95 0.05
C LEU A 158 7.70 -10.68 1.30
N SER A 159 8.82 -11.40 1.20
CA SER A 159 9.47 -12.06 2.35
C SER A 159 10.05 -11.07 3.38
N TYR A 160 10.28 -9.81 2.98
CA TYR A 160 10.82 -8.75 3.83
C TYR A 160 9.76 -7.78 4.36
N ARG A 161 8.47 -8.01 4.09
CA ARG A 161 7.36 -7.08 4.40
C ARG A 161 7.15 -6.79 5.90
N GLN A 162 7.81 -7.52 6.80
CA GLN A 162 7.86 -7.20 8.22
C GLN A 162 8.66 -5.92 8.53
N ASN A 163 9.54 -5.51 7.63
CA ASN A 163 10.32 -4.27 7.75
C ASN A 163 10.13 -3.44 6.46
N TRP A 164 9.48 -2.29 6.58
CA TRP A 164 9.14 -1.45 5.43
C TRP A 164 10.36 -1.07 4.58
N LEU A 165 11.52 -0.82 5.19
CA LEU A 165 12.72 -0.43 4.47
C LEU A 165 13.34 -1.63 3.75
N ALA A 166 13.36 -2.80 4.39
CA ALA A 166 13.82 -4.04 3.75
C ALA A 166 12.90 -4.44 2.59
N PHE A 167 11.58 -4.32 2.77
CA PHE A 167 10.58 -4.51 1.71
C PHE A 167 10.85 -3.65 0.48
N LEU A 168 11.08 -2.35 0.68
CA LEU A 168 11.41 -1.42 -0.40
C LEU A 168 12.79 -1.72 -1.03
N ASN A 169 13.82 -1.96 -0.21
CA ASN A 169 15.17 -2.27 -0.69
C ASN A 169 15.26 -3.61 -1.44
N ALA A 170 14.39 -4.57 -1.11
CA ALA A 170 14.26 -5.84 -1.82
C ALA A 170 13.57 -5.70 -3.19
N GLY A 171 13.14 -4.49 -3.55
CA GLY A 171 12.63 -4.16 -4.87
C GLY A 171 11.11 -4.14 -4.98
N ALA A 172 10.34 -4.09 -3.89
CA ALA A 172 8.87 -4.18 -3.93
C ALA A 172 8.19 -3.24 -4.95
N LEU A 173 8.76 -2.05 -5.19
CA LEU A 173 8.20 -1.03 -6.09
C LEU A 173 8.85 -1.01 -7.48
N HIS A 174 9.69 -1.99 -7.84
CA HIS A 174 10.42 -1.96 -9.12
C HIS A 174 9.49 -1.95 -10.35
N SER A 175 8.30 -2.55 -10.26
CA SER A 175 7.30 -2.60 -11.33
C SER A 175 6.38 -1.37 -11.40
N TYR A 176 6.59 -0.37 -10.53
CA TYR A 176 5.96 0.96 -10.67
C TYR A 176 6.70 1.87 -11.65
N ASN A 177 7.79 1.38 -12.27
CA ASN A 177 8.47 2.04 -13.36
C ASN A 177 8.31 1.25 -14.67
N PRO A 178 8.02 1.90 -15.80
CA PRO A 178 7.73 1.20 -17.05
C PRO A 178 8.96 0.60 -17.75
N LEU A 179 10.20 0.92 -17.33
CA LEU A 179 11.41 0.53 -18.05
C LEU A 179 12.48 -0.13 -17.16
N PRO A 180 12.88 -1.39 -17.43
CA PRO A 180 14.03 -2.02 -16.79
C PRO A 180 15.33 -1.24 -17.05
N GLY A 181 16.08 -0.90 -16.00
CA GLY A 181 17.35 -0.17 -16.09
C GLY A 181 17.25 1.36 -16.05
N ASP A 182 16.03 1.90 -16.01
CA ASP A 182 15.78 3.34 -15.96
C ASP A 182 16.05 3.93 -14.54
N PRO A 183 16.92 4.96 -14.43
CA PRO A 183 17.19 5.68 -13.18
C PRO A 183 15.94 6.18 -12.43
N GLU A 184 14.80 6.38 -13.09
CA GLU A 184 13.57 6.90 -12.48
C GLU A 184 12.94 5.93 -11.46
N SER A 185 13.15 4.60 -11.57
CA SER A 185 12.66 3.62 -10.57
C SER A 185 13.27 3.85 -9.19
N ARG A 186 14.58 4.14 -9.19
CA ARG A 186 15.32 4.44 -7.96
C ARG A 186 14.83 5.75 -7.38
N GLN A 187 14.61 6.75 -8.22
CA GLN A 187 14.05 8.04 -7.80
C GLN A 187 12.64 7.89 -7.20
N TYR A 188 11.78 7.02 -7.75
CA TYR A 188 10.45 6.78 -7.19
C TYR A 188 10.54 6.13 -5.80
N THR A 189 11.29 5.04 -5.67
CA THR A 189 11.44 4.34 -4.39
C THR A 189 12.07 5.25 -3.33
N GLU A 190 13.06 6.05 -3.72
CA GLU A 190 13.68 7.07 -2.86
C GLU A 190 12.68 8.14 -2.40
N LYS A 191 11.80 8.64 -3.29
CA LYS A 191 10.72 9.56 -2.90
C LYS A 191 9.82 8.94 -1.83
N ILE A 192 9.44 7.67 -1.98
CA ILE A 192 8.62 6.95 -1.00
C ILE A 192 9.36 6.77 0.32
N ILE A 193 10.63 6.35 0.30
CA ILE A 193 11.47 6.25 1.50
C ILE A 193 11.57 7.60 2.22
N ASN A 194 11.76 8.69 1.47
CA ASN A 194 11.88 10.04 2.03
C ASN A 194 10.57 10.51 2.67
N LEU A 195 9.41 10.22 2.07
CA LEU A 195 8.11 10.49 2.70
C LEU A 195 7.93 9.70 4.01
N ILE A 196 8.25 8.41 4.01
CA ILE A 196 8.17 7.56 5.22
C ILE A 196 9.06 8.10 6.33
N ARG A 197 10.30 8.50 6.01
CA ARG A 197 11.24 9.06 6.99
C ARG A 197 10.80 10.43 7.50
N SER A 198 10.44 11.34 6.59
CA SER A 198 10.11 12.73 6.92
C SER A 198 8.91 12.83 7.86
N TYR A 199 7.88 12.01 7.62
CA TYR A 199 6.65 12.01 8.42
C TYR A 199 6.57 10.84 9.40
N GLN A 200 7.68 10.13 9.60
CA GLN A 200 7.83 8.95 10.45
C GLN A 200 6.66 7.95 10.30
N LEU A 201 6.24 7.69 9.06
CA LEU A 201 5.05 6.90 8.76
C LEU A 201 5.17 5.44 9.22
N TYR A 202 6.40 4.95 9.41
CA TYR A 202 6.68 3.63 9.99
C TYR A 202 6.09 3.45 11.40
N ARG A 203 5.76 4.54 12.11
CA ARG A 203 5.01 4.47 13.38
C ARG A 203 3.63 3.85 13.20
N TYR A 204 3.03 3.98 12.01
CA TYR A 204 1.73 3.40 11.72
C TYR A 204 1.80 1.91 11.38
N ASP A 205 2.99 1.36 11.10
CA ASP A 205 3.13 -0.05 10.76
C ASP A 205 2.64 -0.95 11.90
N VAL A 206 1.93 -2.01 11.53
CA VAL A 206 1.34 -2.96 12.44
C VAL A 206 2.35 -4.06 12.78
N PRO A 207 2.69 -4.28 14.07
CA PRO A 207 3.53 -5.38 14.49
C PRO A 207 3.03 -6.75 13.99
N VAL A 208 3.95 -7.62 13.60
CA VAL A 208 3.65 -8.92 12.97
C VAL A 208 2.73 -9.80 13.81
N GLN A 209 2.82 -9.74 15.14
CA GLN A 209 1.95 -10.53 16.03
C GLN A 209 0.46 -10.18 15.94
N TYR A 210 0.11 -9.04 15.33
CA TYR A 210 -1.27 -8.60 15.14
C TYR A 210 -1.79 -8.85 13.72
N TRP A 211 -0.98 -9.44 12.84
CA TRP A 211 -1.43 -9.77 11.49
C TRP A 211 -2.44 -10.91 11.54
N LYS A 212 -3.50 -10.75 10.75
CA LYS A 212 -4.56 -11.74 10.52
C LYS A 212 -4.71 -11.86 9.02
N LEU A 213 -3.69 -12.46 8.39
CA LEU A 213 -3.60 -12.53 6.94
C LEU A 213 -4.86 -13.18 6.37
N ARG A 214 -5.37 -12.63 5.27
CA ARG A 214 -6.37 -13.32 4.46
C ARG A 214 -5.83 -14.69 4.04
N GLU A 215 -6.71 -15.67 3.92
CA GLU A 215 -6.33 -17.04 3.58
C GLU A 215 -5.59 -17.10 2.23
N ASP A 216 -6.10 -16.40 1.22
CA ASP A 216 -5.49 -16.30 -0.11
C ASP A 216 -4.07 -15.69 -0.06
N VAL A 217 -3.87 -14.64 0.72
CA VAL A 217 -2.55 -14.02 0.97
C VAL A 217 -1.60 -14.99 1.68
N SER A 218 -2.08 -15.69 2.71
CA SER A 218 -1.27 -16.60 3.52
C SER A 218 -0.73 -17.80 2.72
N LYS A 219 -1.46 -18.22 1.67
CA LYS A 219 -1.05 -19.28 0.74
C LYS A 219 0.10 -18.85 -0.16
N VAL A 220 0.24 -17.55 -0.47
CA VAL A 220 1.33 -17.03 -1.31
C VAL A 220 2.59 -16.84 -0.47
N VAL A 221 2.48 -16.09 0.64
CA VAL A 221 3.59 -15.89 1.59
C VAL A 221 3.03 -15.91 3.01
N PRO A 222 3.28 -16.96 3.81
CA PRO A 222 2.78 -17.04 5.18
C PRO A 222 3.46 -15.99 6.08
N VAL A 223 2.99 -15.88 7.32
CA VAL A 223 3.76 -15.23 8.39
C VAL A 223 4.88 -16.20 8.75
N ALA A 224 6.13 -15.79 8.53
CA ALA A 224 7.31 -16.51 9.00
C ALA A 224 7.52 -16.28 10.50
#